data_AF-A0A7W7RY99-F1
#
_entry.id   AF-A0A7W7RY99-F1
#
_cell.length_a   1.000
_cell.length_b   1.000
_cell.length_c   1.000
_cell.angle_alpha   90.00
_cell.angle_beta   90.00
_cell.angle_gamma   90.00
#
_symmetry.space_group_name_H-M   'P 1'
#
loop_
_entity.id
_entity.type
_entity.pdbx_description
1 polymer ?
#
loop_
_entity_poly.entity_id
_entity_poly.type
_entity_poly.pdbx_seq_one_letter_code
_entity_poly.pdbx_strand_id
1 'polypeptide(L)' 'MNALDHEAAALVAFHPEQGWGLLCNGVVVFDDTGGLLPDGRSIPVHGQPCGQAA' A
#
# COMPACT_ATOMS: atom_id res chain seq x y z
N MET A 1 4.74 -19.99 -10.50
CA MET A 1 3.63 -19.26 -11.13
C MET A 1 3.35 -18.00 -10.32
N ASN A 2 3.90 -16.90 -10.83
CA ASN A 2 3.59 -15.47 -10.64
C ASN A 2 3.30 -14.91 -9.23
N ALA A 3 4.34 -14.74 -8.41
CA ALA A 3 4.27 -14.08 -7.09
C ALA A 3 4.37 -12.54 -7.14
N LEU A 4 3.97 -11.87 -8.23
CA LEU A 4 4.28 -10.45 -8.45
C LEU A 4 3.12 -9.60 -8.92
N ASP A 5 1.90 -10.10 -8.74
CA ASP A 5 0.73 -9.39 -9.18
C ASP A 5 0.16 -8.62 -7.98
N HIS A 6 0.69 -7.42 -7.79
CA HIS A 6 0.17 -6.45 -6.82
C HIS A 6 -1.32 -6.13 -7.09
N GLU A 7 -1.77 -6.35 -8.34
CA GLU A 7 -3.15 -6.20 -8.80
C GLU A 7 -4.05 -7.43 -8.56
N ALA A 8 -3.51 -8.67 -8.48
CA ALA A 8 -4.28 -9.88 -8.13
C ALA A 8 -4.20 -10.29 -6.65
N ALA A 9 -3.46 -9.57 -5.82
CA ALA A 9 -3.45 -9.82 -4.39
C ALA A 9 -4.82 -9.43 -3.79
N ALA A 10 -5.57 -10.43 -3.32
CA ALA A 10 -6.87 -10.20 -2.71
C ALA A 10 -6.74 -9.47 -1.37
N LEU A 11 -7.63 -8.52 -1.14
CA LEU A 11 -7.82 -7.85 0.15
C LEU A 11 -8.33 -8.86 1.18
N VAL A 12 -7.56 -9.07 2.24
CA VAL A 12 -7.90 -10.02 3.33
C VAL A 12 -8.43 -9.32 4.57
N ALA A 13 -8.13 -8.03 4.75
CA ALA A 13 -8.75 -7.20 5.76
C ALA A 13 -8.93 -5.77 5.23
N PHE A 14 -10.05 -5.13 5.57
CA PHE A 14 -10.34 -3.76 5.17
C PHE A 14 -10.88 -2.99 6.37
N HIS A 15 -10.19 -1.91 6.73
CA HIS A 15 -10.53 -1.05 7.86
C HIS A 15 -10.73 0.38 7.36
N PRO A 16 -11.91 0.70 6.82
CA PRO A 16 -12.21 2.05 6.32
C PRO A 16 -12.16 3.09 7.45
N GLU A 17 -12.53 2.71 8.67
CA GLU A 17 -12.44 3.58 9.86
C GLU A 17 -11.00 4.01 10.19
N GLN A 18 -10.00 3.25 9.73
CA GLN A 18 -8.58 3.50 9.96
C GLN A 18 -7.82 3.87 8.68
N GLY A 19 -8.49 3.86 7.51
CA GLY A 19 -7.91 4.25 6.23
C GLY A 19 -6.91 3.25 5.64
N TRP A 20 -7.00 1.95 5.96
CA TRP A 20 -6.09 0.94 5.42
C TRP A 20 -6.76 -0.40 5.09
N GLY A 21 -6.08 -1.17 4.23
CA GLY A 21 -6.42 -2.53 3.86
C GLY A 21 -5.18 -3.43 3.86
N LEU A 22 -5.31 -4.69 4.25
CA LEU A 22 -4.24 -5.69 4.20
C LEU A 22 -4.51 -6.65 3.05
N LEU A 23 -3.51 -6.85 2.21
CA LEU A 23 -3.51 -7.82 1.13
C LEU A 23 -2.93 -9.16 1.58
N CYS A 24 -3.32 -10.26 0.93
CA CYS A 24 -2.89 -11.62 1.28
C CYS A 24 -1.36 -11.83 1.22
N ASN A 25 -0.65 -10.99 0.46
CA ASN A 25 0.80 -10.99 0.36
C ASN A 25 1.50 -10.22 1.51
N GLY A 26 0.75 -9.73 2.50
CA GLY A 26 1.28 -8.95 3.62
C GLY A 26 1.52 -7.47 3.31
N VAL A 27 1.10 -6.98 2.14
CA VAL A 27 1.13 -5.56 1.81
C VAL A 27 -0.06 -4.86 2.46
N VAL A 28 0.22 -3.78 3.20
CA VAL A 28 -0.83 -2.86 3.66
C VAL A 28 -0.97 -1.76 2.62
N VAL A 29 -2.18 -1.50 2.17
CA VAL A 29 -2.53 -0.37 1.29
C VAL A 29 -3.27 0.67 2.12
N PHE A 30 -2.94 1.95 1.90
CA PHE A 30 -3.61 3.07 2.53
C PHE A 30 -4.53 3.77 1.53
N ASP A 31 -5.59 4.41 2.02
CA ASP A 31 -6.55 5.14 1.19
C ASP A 31 -5.89 6.29 0.39
N ASP A 32 -4.86 6.91 0.97
CA ASP A 32 -4.03 7.97 0.37
C ASP A 32 -3.04 7.46 -0.71
N THR A 33 -3.30 6.29 -1.34
CA THR A 33 -2.43 5.68 -2.38
C THR A 33 -1.02 5.30 -1.90
N GLY A 34 -0.75 5.42 -0.59
CA GLY A 34 0.46 4.89 0.04
C GLY A 34 0.34 3.39 0.34
N GLY A 35 1.47 2.76 0.71
CA GLY A 35 1.45 1.36 1.15
C GLY A 35 2.61 1.02 2.10
N LEU A 36 2.50 -0.11 2.78
CA LEU A 36 3.58 -0.72 3.55
C LEU A 36 3.81 -2.13 3.04
N LEU A 37 5.05 -2.41 2.63
CA LEU A 37 5.47 -3.73 2.21
C LEU A 37 5.61 -4.67 3.42
N PRO A 38 5.51 -5.99 3.23
CA PRO A 38 5.76 -6.97 4.29
C PRO A 38 7.18 -6.91 4.87
N ASP A 39 8.14 -6.33 4.12
CA ASP A 39 9.52 -6.06 4.58
C ASP A 39 9.60 -4.84 5.53
N GLY A 40 8.49 -4.17 5.81
CA GLY A 40 8.41 -2.95 6.62
C GLY A 40 8.80 -1.66 5.89
N ARG A 41 9.05 -1.72 4.57
CA ARG A 41 9.34 -0.55 3.75
C ARG A 41 8.05 0.15 3.32
N SER A 42 8.00 1.48 3.45
CA SER A 42 6.88 2.27 2.96
C SER A 42 6.98 2.55 1.46
N ILE A 43 5.84 2.47 0.79
CA ILE A 43 5.62 2.93 -0.58
C ILE A 43 5.10 4.37 -0.48
N PRO A 44 5.83 5.37 -1.01
CA PRO A 44 5.37 6.74 -1.02
C PRO A 44 4.14 6.89 -1.93
N VAL A 45 3.25 7.81 -1.60
CA VAL A 45 2.13 8.20 -2.46
C VAL A 45 2.67 8.58 -3.84
N HIS A 46 2.09 7.99 -4.91
CA HIS A 46 2.40 8.39 -6.29
C HIS A 46 1.86 9.81 -6.54
N GLY A 47 2.53 10.84 -6.04
CA GLY A 47 2.10 12.20 -6.30
C GLY A 47 2.76 13.33 -5.52
N GLN A 48 3.54 13.08 -4.46
CA GLN A 48 4.20 14.18 -3.75
C GLN A 48 5.61 13.77 -3.33
N PRO A 49 6.67 14.21 -4.04
CA PRO A 49 7.96 14.34 -3.38
C PRO A 49 7.76 15.28 -2.19
N CYS A 50 8.02 14.77 -0.99
CA CYS A 50 8.16 15.62 0.19
C CYS A 50 9.29 16.62 -0.11
N GLY A 51 8.95 17.84 -0.52
CA GLY A 51 9.89 18.96 -0.64
C GLY A 51 10.29 19.40 -2.05
N GLN A 52 9.35 19.95 -2.83
CA GLN A 52 9.70 21.08 -3.72
C GLN A 52 8.79 22.26 -3.40
N ALA A 53 9.10 22.93 -2.29
CA ALA A 53 8.80 24.35 -2.15
C ALA A 53 9.90 25.10 -2.91
N ALA A 54 9.52 25.72 -4.03
CA ALA A 54 10.28 26.76 -4.70
C ALA A 54 9.42 28.02 -4.72
#